data_AF-A0A437LJP2-F1
#
_entry.id   AF-A0A437LJP2-F1
#
_cell.length_a   1.000
_cell.length_b   1.000
_cell.length_c   1.000
_cell.angle_alpha   90.00
_cell.angle_beta   90.00
_cell.angle_gamma   90.00
#
_symmetry.space_group_name_H-M   'P 1'
#
loop_
_entity.id
_entity.type
_entity.pdbx_description
1 polymer ?
#
loop_
_entity_poly.entity_id
_entity_poly.type
_entity_poly.pdbx_seq_one_letter_code
_entity_poly.pdbx_strand_id
1 'polypeptide(L)'
;MTANGNRIGSFEWDLHEAIGDEDIDQLCRYLSLALSFVSGGNSRVGNYLATDGPDHSCSRQAFGFIRKASDPKLLRSRNWFTFAHSEDVFSFIKGFLELCKTAKRPLDVILPVELYLAANASRDILMQSAAITSFSCLESLAATILKEKAGWSSELVRRSSAQDRLRAAAVFIGVVDDILKHSPRASRECRERNNEDGYALLARWRNATVHYSNDIVLDGEAAVEAFEVSQWLVEILILATVGYKGRLVDRRIMTGYDVEATMDVDFSRH
;
A
#
# COMPACT_ATOMS: atom_id res chain seq x y z
N MET A 1 27.35 26.55 -1.96
CA MET A 1 26.10 27.28 -1.66
C MET A 1 24.92 26.33 -1.85
N THR A 2 24.38 25.89 -0.71
CA THR A 2 23.03 25.34 -0.44
C THR A 2 22.40 24.37 -1.44
N ALA A 3 22.76 23.08 -1.32
CA ALA A 3 21.89 21.97 -1.69
C ALA A 3 20.98 21.61 -0.50
N ASN A 4 19.97 22.44 -0.23
CA ASN A 4 18.87 22.04 0.66
C ASN A 4 17.86 21.21 -0.14
N GLY A 5 18.29 20.02 -0.57
CA GLY A 5 17.41 19.02 -1.17
C GLY A 5 16.76 18.21 -0.07
N ASN A 6 15.56 18.63 0.34
CA ASN A 6 14.53 17.91 1.10
C ASN A 6 14.92 16.47 1.51
N ARG A 7 15.66 16.37 2.61
CA ARG A 7 16.04 15.11 3.25
C ARG A 7 14.89 14.72 4.17
N ILE A 8 14.15 13.66 3.83
CA ILE A 8 13.05 13.16 4.69
C ILE A 8 13.61 12.54 5.99
N GLY A 9 14.91 12.24 6.02
CA GLY A 9 15.73 12.07 7.22
C GLY A 9 16.94 11.18 6.91
N SER A 10 17.73 10.88 7.93
CA SER A 10 18.76 9.84 7.89
C SER A 10 18.28 8.65 8.69
N PHE A 11 18.38 7.46 8.11
CA PHE A 11 18.09 6.22 8.81
C PHE A 11 19.42 5.63 9.27
N GLU A 12 19.59 5.53 10.59
CA GLU A 12 20.71 4.85 11.21
C GLU A 12 20.19 3.50 11.71
N TRP A 13 20.63 2.43 11.06
CA TRP A 13 20.40 1.08 11.58
C TRP A 13 21.66 0.68 12.35
N ASP A 14 21.56 0.69 13.68
CA ASP A 14 22.53 -0.01 14.52
C ASP A 14 22.32 -1.50 14.36
N LEU A 15 23.02 -2.06 13.39
CA LEU A 15 23.12 -3.49 13.20
C LEU A 15 24.33 -3.92 14.02
N HIS A 16 24.07 -4.43 15.22
CA HIS A 16 25.10 -4.85 16.18
C HIS A 16 25.84 -6.14 15.78
N GLU A 17 25.58 -6.68 14.58
CA GLU A 17 26.20 -7.90 14.07
C GLU A 17 26.78 -7.65 12.68
N ALA A 18 27.89 -8.33 12.36
CA ALA A 18 28.53 -8.26 11.05
C ALA A 18 27.58 -8.80 9.99
N ILE A 19 27.11 -7.92 9.10
CA ILE A 19 26.17 -8.26 8.03
C ILE A 19 26.93 -8.66 6.77
N GLY A 20 26.49 -9.73 6.09
CA GLY A 20 27.04 -10.13 4.79
C GLY A 20 26.60 -9.17 3.66
N ASP A 21 27.24 -9.22 2.50
CA ASP A 21 26.85 -8.34 1.38
C ASP A 21 25.44 -8.66 0.85
N GLU A 22 25.02 -9.94 0.88
CA GLU A 22 23.67 -10.38 0.47
C GLU A 22 22.55 -9.77 1.33
N ASP A 23 22.82 -9.59 2.62
CA ASP A 23 21.88 -8.98 3.57
C ASP A 23 21.72 -7.47 3.30
N ILE A 24 22.74 -6.79 2.77
CA ILE A 24 22.65 -5.38 2.37
C ILE A 24 21.77 -5.23 1.14
N ASP A 25 21.96 -6.06 0.12
CA ASP A 25 21.15 -6.00 -1.11
C ASP A 25 19.68 -6.24 -0.79
N GLN A 26 19.42 -7.20 0.10
CA GLN A 26 18.07 -7.51 0.56
C GLN A 26 17.46 -6.35 1.37
N LEU A 27 18.24 -5.71 2.25
CA LEU A 27 17.82 -4.52 2.99
C LEU A 27 17.53 -3.34 2.04
N CYS A 28 18.43 -3.08 1.10
CA CYS A 28 18.26 -2.03 0.09
C CYS A 28 16.99 -2.25 -0.73
N ARG A 29 16.70 -3.50 -1.11
CA ARG A 29 15.47 -3.85 -1.80
C ARG A 29 14.24 -3.55 -0.95
N TYR A 30 14.21 -3.97 0.31
CA TYR A 30 13.06 -3.71 1.18
C TYR A 30 12.87 -2.22 1.47
N LEU A 31 13.95 -1.49 1.69
CA LEU A 31 13.91 -0.05 1.87
C LEU A 31 13.42 0.66 0.60
N SER A 32 13.91 0.25 -0.58
CA SER A 32 13.45 0.76 -1.86
C SER A 32 11.94 0.52 -2.06
N LEU A 33 11.44 -0.64 -1.65
CA LEU A 33 10.04 -1.02 -1.75
C LEU A 33 9.16 -0.20 -0.79
N ALA A 34 9.59 -0.06 0.47
CA ALA A 34 8.91 0.77 1.47
C ALA A 34 8.79 2.23 1.01
N LEU A 35 9.90 2.81 0.54
CA LEU A 35 9.92 4.18 0.01
C LEU A 35 9.06 4.32 -1.24
N SER A 36 9.02 3.28 -2.09
CA SER A 36 8.18 3.29 -3.28
C SER A 36 6.70 3.30 -2.91
N PHE A 37 6.29 2.49 -1.94
CA PHE A 37 4.93 2.49 -1.40
C PHE A 37 4.54 3.86 -0.82
N VAL A 38 5.38 4.46 0.03
CA VAL A 38 5.17 5.81 0.58
C VAL A 38 4.98 6.83 -0.54
N SER A 39 5.80 6.77 -1.59
CA SER A 39 5.73 7.74 -2.70
C SER A 39 4.69 7.42 -3.78
N GLY A 40 3.98 6.28 -3.69
CA GLY A 40 3.01 5.83 -4.70
C GLY A 40 3.63 5.48 -6.05
N GLY A 41 4.96 5.33 -6.12
CA GLY A 41 5.68 5.03 -7.36
C GLY A 41 7.14 4.70 -7.10
N ASN A 42 7.88 4.29 -8.13
CA ASN A 42 9.25 3.79 -7.93
C ASN A 42 10.16 4.84 -7.27
N SER A 43 10.76 4.44 -6.15
CA SER A 43 11.80 5.14 -5.38
C SER A 43 12.98 4.19 -5.15
N ARG A 44 14.20 4.72 -5.06
CA ARG A 44 15.43 3.93 -4.93
C ARG A 44 16.29 4.41 -3.77
N VAL A 45 17.08 3.49 -3.20
CA VAL A 45 18.14 3.81 -2.24
C VAL A 45 19.36 4.29 -3.04
N GLY A 46 19.88 5.46 -2.69
CA GLY A 46 20.89 6.15 -3.50
C GLY A 46 22.32 5.98 -3.02
N ASN A 47 22.52 5.80 -1.71
CA ASN A 47 23.85 5.63 -1.11
C ASN A 47 23.76 4.75 0.15
N TYR A 48 24.87 4.08 0.46
CA TYR A 48 25.08 3.30 1.67
C TYR A 48 26.48 3.62 2.21
N LEU A 49 26.61 3.79 3.52
CA LEU A 49 27.87 4.01 4.22
C LEU A 49 28.10 2.84 5.19
N ALA A 50 29.25 2.19 5.08
CA ALA A 50 29.77 1.35 6.15
C ALA A 50 30.78 2.19 6.95
N THR A 51 30.62 2.23 8.26
CA THR A 51 31.51 2.88 9.21
C THR A 51 32.07 1.82 10.15
N ASP A 52 33.40 1.72 10.21
CA ASP A 52 34.05 0.87 11.20
C ASP A 52 34.06 1.58 12.55
N GLY A 53 33.45 0.95 13.54
CA GLY A 53 33.51 1.35 14.94
C GLY A 53 34.88 1.06 15.56
N PRO A 54 35.20 1.69 16.71
CA PRO A 54 36.47 1.50 17.42
C PRO A 54 36.76 0.03 17.80
N ASP A 55 35.72 -0.79 17.89
CA ASP A 55 35.77 -2.16 18.42
C ASP A 55 35.79 -3.24 17.31
N HIS A 56 36.11 -2.86 16.06
CA HIS A 56 35.87 -3.69 14.85
C HIS A 56 34.40 -4.05 14.60
N SER A 57 33.47 -3.38 15.28
CA SER A 57 32.05 -3.43 14.97
C SER A 57 31.79 -2.63 13.69
N CYS A 58 31.28 -3.27 12.64
CA CYS A 58 30.89 -2.57 11.42
C CYS A 58 29.48 -2.00 11.60
N SER A 59 29.34 -0.69 11.80
CA SER A 59 28.04 -0.02 11.74
C SER A 59 27.75 0.40 10.30
N ARG A 60 26.52 0.20 9.86
CA ARG A 60 26.16 0.25 8.43
C ARG A 60 24.91 1.12 8.26
N GLN A 61 25.04 2.28 7.61
CA GLN A 61 23.98 3.26 7.40
C GLN A 61 23.50 3.27 5.93
N ALA A 62 22.19 3.17 5.69
CA ALA A 62 21.61 3.29 4.35
C ALA A 62 20.87 4.63 4.19
N PHE A 63 21.16 5.37 3.12
CA PHE A 63 20.45 6.61 2.77
C PHE A 63 19.46 6.34 1.64
N GLY A 64 18.21 6.18 2.03
CA GLY A 64 17.07 6.21 1.12
C GLY A 64 16.77 7.65 0.68
N PHE A 65 16.57 7.86 -0.62
CA PHE A 65 16.11 9.15 -1.13
C PHE A 65 14.73 8.95 -1.77
N ILE A 66 13.72 9.63 -1.25
CA ILE A 66 12.51 9.89 -2.05
C ILE A 66 12.90 10.99 -3.02
N ARG A 67 13.42 10.60 -4.19
CA ARG A 67 14.04 11.48 -5.20
C ARG A 67 13.00 12.34 -5.94
N LYS A 68 12.11 13.03 -5.22
CA LYS A 68 10.84 13.50 -5.80
C LYS A 68 10.29 14.79 -5.17
N ALA A 69 10.97 15.37 -4.19
CA ALA A 69 10.51 16.59 -3.50
C ALA A 69 10.68 17.88 -4.33
N SER A 70 11.40 17.84 -5.45
CA SER A 70 11.52 18.96 -6.40
C SER A 70 10.63 18.82 -7.64
N ASP A 71 9.82 17.76 -7.72
CA ASP A 71 8.87 17.54 -8.82
C ASP A 71 7.45 17.94 -8.37
N PRO A 72 6.88 19.05 -8.89
CA PRO A 72 5.53 19.48 -8.57
C PRO A 72 4.45 18.44 -8.89
N LYS A 73 4.76 17.39 -9.67
CA LYS A 73 3.84 16.29 -9.98
C LYS A 73 3.71 15.27 -8.84
N LEU A 74 4.57 15.31 -7.82
CA LEU A 74 4.53 14.39 -6.67
C LEU A 74 3.98 15.00 -5.38
N LEU A 75 3.96 16.32 -5.28
CA LEU A 75 2.94 17.01 -4.48
C LEU A 75 1.51 16.70 -4.97
N ARG A 76 1.37 15.98 -6.10
CA ARG A 76 0.10 15.49 -6.66
C ARG A 76 -0.05 13.97 -6.56
N SER A 77 0.80 13.24 -5.83
CA SER A 77 0.58 11.80 -5.65
C SER A 77 -0.71 11.61 -4.86
N ARG A 78 -1.77 11.20 -5.57
CA ARG A 78 -3.03 10.73 -4.99
C ARG A 78 -2.79 9.40 -4.30
N ASN A 79 -2.17 9.42 -3.13
CA ASN A 79 -1.98 8.26 -2.28
C ASN A 79 -2.18 8.66 -0.81
N TRP A 80 -1.99 7.70 0.09
CA TRP A 80 -2.13 7.89 1.53
C TRP A 80 -1.14 8.89 2.17
N PHE A 81 -0.02 9.20 1.51
CA PHE A 81 1.08 9.96 2.10
C PHE A 81 1.11 11.43 1.64
N THR A 82 1.29 12.35 2.59
CA THR A 82 1.60 13.76 2.33
C THR A 82 2.77 14.22 3.19
N PHE A 83 3.53 15.21 2.70
CA PHE A 83 4.63 15.82 3.45
C PHE A 83 4.18 16.46 4.77
N ALA A 84 2.89 16.80 4.91
CA ALA A 84 2.35 17.33 6.17
C ALA A 84 2.48 16.36 7.35
N HIS A 85 2.69 15.06 7.09
CA HIS A 85 2.77 14.00 8.12
C HIS A 85 4.03 13.13 7.95
N SER A 86 5.13 13.72 7.45
CA SER A 86 6.39 13.00 7.22
C SER A 86 7.00 12.38 8.48
N GLU A 87 6.67 12.90 9.66
CA GLU A 87 7.13 12.37 10.95
C GLU A 87 6.66 10.92 11.19
N ASP A 88 5.47 10.56 10.69
CA ASP A 88 4.89 9.25 10.90
C ASP A 88 5.52 8.18 9.98
N VAL A 89 6.12 8.58 8.85
CA VAL A 89 6.68 7.66 7.82
C VAL A 89 7.75 6.74 8.37
N PHE A 90 8.52 7.20 9.36
CA PHE A 90 9.55 6.37 9.98
C PHE A 90 8.98 5.15 10.70
N SER A 91 7.84 5.31 11.37
CA SER A 91 7.16 4.18 12.02
C SER A 91 6.71 3.14 10.99
N PHE A 92 6.20 3.60 9.83
CA PHE A 92 5.84 2.73 8.72
C PHE A 92 7.05 1.98 8.17
N ILE A 93 8.14 2.67 7.84
CA ILE A 93 9.35 2.04 7.26
C ILE A 93 9.89 0.99 8.22
N LYS A 94 10.00 1.31 9.52
CA LYS A 94 10.45 0.35 10.53
C LYS A 94 9.55 -0.88 10.60
N GLY A 95 8.23 -0.69 10.68
CA GLY A 95 7.26 -1.78 10.72
C GLY A 95 7.27 -2.64 9.44
N PHE A 96 7.44 -2.02 8.27
CA PHE A 96 7.52 -2.71 7.00
C PHE A 96 8.78 -3.57 6.90
N LEU A 97 9.94 -3.04 7.30
CA LEU A 97 11.20 -3.79 7.31
C LEU A 97 11.12 -4.98 8.27
N GLU A 98 10.53 -4.79 9.45
CA GLU A 98 10.32 -5.88 10.41
C GLU A 98 9.37 -6.95 9.86
N LEU A 99 8.28 -6.53 9.21
CA LEU A 99 7.35 -7.45 8.54
C LEU A 99 8.06 -8.27 7.46
N CYS A 100 8.89 -7.64 6.62
CA CYS A 100 9.66 -8.35 5.59
C CYS A 100 10.68 -9.34 6.19
N LYS A 101 11.27 -9.03 7.35
CA LYS A 101 12.23 -9.91 8.04
C LYS A 101 11.56 -11.11 8.71
N THR A 102 10.39 -10.89 9.31
CA THR A 102 9.68 -11.91 10.10
C THR A 102 8.67 -12.72 9.31
N ALA A 103 8.34 -12.29 8.08
CA ALA A 103 7.44 -13.02 7.20
C ALA A 103 7.98 -14.41 6.87
N LYS A 104 7.18 -15.46 7.13
CA LYS A 104 7.50 -16.84 6.73
C LYS A 104 7.78 -16.96 5.23
N ARG A 105 7.13 -16.11 4.43
CA ARG A 105 7.28 -16.01 2.98
C ARG A 105 7.36 -14.54 2.60
N PRO A 106 8.57 -13.99 2.38
CA PRO A 106 8.72 -12.57 2.05
C PRO A 106 7.91 -12.13 0.82
N LEU A 107 7.73 -13.04 -0.15
CA LEU A 107 6.91 -12.79 -1.35
C LEU A 107 5.45 -12.43 -1.02
N ASP A 108 4.88 -12.96 0.06
CA ASP A 108 3.49 -12.69 0.46
C ASP A 108 3.28 -11.23 0.93
N VAL A 109 4.38 -10.53 1.22
CA VAL A 109 4.43 -9.09 1.56
C VAL A 109 4.89 -8.26 0.37
N ILE A 110 5.89 -8.73 -0.37
CA ILE A 110 6.51 -8.01 -1.50
C ILE A 110 5.54 -7.88 -2.68
N LEU A 111 4.89 -8.99 -3.08
CA LEU A 111 4.07 -9.05 -4.28
C LEU A 111 2.90 -8.04 -4.23
N PRO A 112 2.13 -7.92 -3.13
CA PRO A 112 1.16 -6.85 -3.00
C PRO A 112 1.70 -5.46 -3.29
N VAL A 113 2.86 -5.11 -2.73
CA VAL A 113 3.44 -3.77 -2.94
C VAL A 113 3.87 -3.58 -4.39
N GLU A 114 4.45 -4.61 -5.02
CA GLU A 114 4.80 -4.55 -6.44
C GLU A 114 3.55 -4.38 -7.33
N LEU A 115 2.44 -5.07 -7.02
CA LEU A 115 1.16 -4.90 -7.72
C LEU A 115 0.57 -3.49 -7.51
N TYR A 116 0.66 -2.95 -6.28
CA TYR A 116 0.25 -1.57 -5.98
C TYR A 116 1.02 -0.56 -6.84
N LEU A 117 2.35 -0.71 -6.94
CA LEU A 117 3.19 0.17 -7.76
C LEU A 117 2.91 0.02 -9.25
N ALA A 118 2.70 -1.21 -9.73
CA ALA A 118 2.34 -1.47 -11.12
C ALA A 118 0.99 -0.83 -11.49
N ALA A 119 0.00 -0.90 -10.61
CA ALA A 119 -1.30 -0.26 -10.80
C ALA A 119 -1.19 1.27 -10.87
N ASN A 120 -0.40 1.87 -9.96
CA ASN A 120 -0.17 3.32 -10.00
C ASN A 120 0.57 3.77 -11.27
N ALA A 121 1.48 2.95 -11.79
CA ALA A 121 2.20 3.24 -13.04
C ALA A 121 1.31 3.12 -14.29
N SER A 122 0.30 2.25 -14.28
CA SER A 122 -0.57 2.00 -15.44
C SER A 122 -1.81 2.89 -15.51
N ARG A 123 -2.18 3.58 -14.43
CA ARG A 123 -3.44 4.33 -14.32
C ARG A 123 -3.66 5.38 -15.42
N ASP A 124 -2.59 6.07 -15.83
CA ASP A 124 -2.66 7.14 -16.83
C ASP A 124 -2.71 6.60 -18.27
N ILE A 125 -2.38 5.32 -18.46
CA ILE A 125 -2.34 4.66 -19.78
C ILE A 125 -3.59 3.80 -19.98
N LEU A 126 -3.96 2.99 -18.99
CA LEU A 126 -5.06 2.04 -19.08
C LEU A 126 -5.72 1.83 -17.71
N MET A 127 -6.71 2.67 -17.40
CA MET A 127 -7.38 2.69 -16.09
C MET A 127 -8.01 1.33 -15.71
N GLN A 128 -8.62 0.63 -16.67
CA GLN A 128 -9.21 -0.70 -16.42
C GLN A 128 -8.16 -1.72 -15.95
N SER A 129 -6.96 -1.69 -16.55
CA SER A 129 -5.84 -2.56 -16.15
C SER A 129 -5.30 -2.15 -14.77
N ALA A 130 -5.24 -0.86 -14.48
CA ALA A 130 -4.88 -0.36 -13.16
C ALA A 130 -5.88 -0.84 -12.08
N ALA A 131 -7.18 -0.78 -12.36
CA ALA A 131 -8.22 -1.28 -11.46
C ALA A 131 -8.10 -2.80 -11.23
N ILE A 132 -7.92 -3.60 -12.29
CA ILE A 132 -7.72 -5.06 -12.16
C ILE A 132 -6.46 -5.38 -11.34
N THR A 133 -5.35 -4.69 -11.62
CA THR A 133 -4.09 -4.89 -10.90
C THR A 133 -4.25 -4.54 -9.42
N SER A 134 -4.98 -3.46 -9.12
CA SER A 134 -5.33 -3.06 -7.74
C SER A 134 -6.16 -4.12 -7.03
N PHE A 135 -7.16 -4.69 -7.71
CA PHE A 135 -7.96 -5.78 -7.14
C PHE A 135 -7.12 -7.06 -6.93
N SER A 136 -6.18 -7.35 -7.81
CA SER A 136 -5.26 -8.48 -7.67
C SER A 136 -4.34 -8.31 -6.46
N CYS A 137 -3.89 -7.08 -6.19
CA CYS A 137 -3.18 -6.72 -4.97
C CYS A 137 -4.03 -7.01 -3.72
N LEU A 138 -5.29 -6.56 -3.72
CA LEU A 138 -6.25 -6.81 -2.65
C LEU A 138 -6.46 -8.31 -2.37
N GLU A 139 -6.63 -9.13 -3.41
CA GLU A 139 -6.80 -10.58 -3.24
C GLU A 139 -5.56 -11.23 -2.60
N SER A 140 -4.37 -10.80 -3.01
CA SER A 140 -3.11 -11.28 -2.44
C SER A 140 -3.00 -10.88 -0.96
N LEU A 141 -3.27 -9.61 -0.64
CA LEU A 141 -3.20 -9.10 0.75
C LEU A 141 -4.20 -9.76 1.67
N ALA A 142 -5.46 -9.87 1.25
CA ALA A 142 -6.48 -10.51 2.06
C ALA A 142 -6.14 -11.98 2.33
N ALA A 143 -5.60 -12.70 1.34
CA ALA A 143 -5.13 -14.06 1.56
C ALA A 143 -3.98 -14.12 2.58
N THR A 144 -3.00 -13.21 2.50
CA THR A 144 -1.89 -13.12 3.46
C THR A 144 -2.39 -12.81 4.87
N ILE A 145 -3.21 -11.76 5.04
CA ILE A 145 -3.76 -11.34 6.33
C ILE A 145 -4.57 -12.47 6.96
N LEU A 146 -5.46 -13.10 6.20
CA LEU A 146 -6.33 -14.15 6.74
C LEU A 146 -5.53 -15.38 7.19
N LYS A 147 -4.50 -15.79 6.44
CA LYS A 147 -3.66 -16.94 6.82
C LYS A 147 -2.73 -16.64 7.98
N GLU A 148 -1.97 -15.55 7.88
CA GLU A 148 -0.85 -15.29 8.79
C GLU A 148 -1.26 -14.53 10.05
N LYS A 149 -2.36 -13.77 10.01
CA LYS A 149 -2.83 -12.96 11.15
C LYS A 149 -4.15 -13.48 11.72
N ALA A 150 -5.14 -13.77 10.88
CA ALA A 150 -6.46 -14.23 11.34
C ALA A 150 -6.55 -15.76 11.60
N GLY A 151 -5.47 -16.51 11.32
CA GLY A 151 -5.41 -17.95 11.59
C GLY A 151 -6.29 -18.83 10.70
N TRP A 152 -6.73 -18.32 9.54
CA TRP A 152 -7.51 -19.12 8.60
C TRP A 152 -6.64 -20.21 7.97
N SER A 153 -7.20 -21.40 7.82
CA SER A 153 -6.52 -22.48 7.09
C SER A 153 -6.43 -22.14 5.60
N SER A 154 -5.39 -22.66 4.93
CA SER A 154 -5.24 -22.50 3.48
C SER A 154 -6.47 -22.98 2.69
N GLU A 155 -7.13 -24.03 3.17
CA GLU A 155 -8.35 -24.55 2.54
C GLU A 155 -9.55 -23.62 2.72
N LEU A 156 -9.70 -23.02 3.90
CA LEU A 156 -10.75 -22.02 4.15
C LEU A 156 -10.55 -20.79 3.26
N VAL A 157 -9.32 -20.31 3.11
CA VAL A 157 -9.00 -19.20 2.20
C VAL A 157 -9.31 -19.59 0.75
N ARG A 158 -8.93 -20.79 0.31
CA ARG A 158 -9.14 -21.25 -1.07
C ARG A 158 -10.61 -21.37 -1.47
N ARG A 159 -11.46 -21.88 -0.57
CA ARG A 159 -12.90 -22.08 -0.85
C ARG A 159 -13.75 -20.80 -0.74
N SER A 160 -13.21 -19.75 -0.12
CA SER A 160 -13.93 -18.49 0.09
C SER A 160 -13.85 -17.61 -1.15
N SER A 161 -14.95 -16.94 -1.48
CA SER A 161 -14.98 -16.00 -2.61
C SER A 161 -14.01 -14.82 -2.38
N ALA A 162 -13.59 -14.14 -3.45
CA ALA A 162 -12.70 -12.98 -3.34
C ALA A 162 -13.31 -11.88 -2.47
N GLN A 163 -14.56 -11.49 -2.73
CA GLN A 163 -15.29 -10.50 -1.94
C GLN A 163 -15.39 -10.87 -0.45
N ASP A 164 -15.61 -12.15 -0.11
CA ASP A 164 -15.73 -12.57 1.28
C ASP A 164 -14.37 -12.54 2.00
N ARG A 165 -13.29 -12.91 1.29
CA ARG A 165 -11.92 -12.77 1.81
C ARG A 165 -11.59 -11.31 2.07
N LEU A 166 -11.94 -10.41 1.14
CA LEU A 166 -11.69 -8.98 1.29
C LEU A 166 -12.45 -8.40 2.47
N ARG A 167 -13.75 -8.71 2.58
CA ARG A 167 -14.59 -8.28 3.71
C ARG A 167 -14.04 -8.80 5.03
N ALA A 168 -13.70 -10.09 5.09
CA ALA A 168 -13.16 -10.70 6.31
C ALA A 168 -11.81 -10.07 6.71
N ALA A 169 -10.92 -9.83 5.75
CA ALA A 169 -9.64 -9.18 6.01
C ALA A 169 -9.83 -7.73 6.50
N ALA A 170 -10.70 -6.97 5.84
CA ALA A 170 -11.02 -5.59 6.21
C ALA A 170 -11.65 -5.50 7.60
N VAL A 171 -12.60 -6.38 7.93
CA VAL A 171 -13.18 -6.45 9.28
C VAL A 171 -12.13 -6.86 10.31
N PHE A 172 -11.28 -7.84 9.98
CA PHE A 172 -10.21 -8.30 10.88
C PHE A 172 -9.20 -7.20 11.20
N ILE A 173 -8.92 -6.27 10.27
CA ILE A 173 -8.04 -5.13 10.54
C ILE A 173 -8.78 -3.91 11.12
N GLY A 174 -10.09 -4.01 11.34
CA GLY A 174 -10.89 -2.94 11.95
C GLY A 174 -11.44 -1.88 10.97
N VAL A 175 -11.47 -2.14 9.67
CA VAL A 175 -12.19 -1.27 8.72
C VAL A 175 -13.69 -1.50 8.90
N VAL A 176 -14.35 -0.51 9.51
CA VAL A 176 -15.79 -0.53 9.79
C VAL A 176 -16.59 0.44 8.93
N ASP A 177 -15.91 1.38 8.27
CA ASP A 177 -16.53 2.38 7.41
C ASP A 177 -16.95 1.78 6.07
N ASP A 178 -17.99 2.37 5.47
CA ASP A 178 -18.39 2.06 4.10
C ASP A 178 -17.25 2.39 3.12
N ILE A 179 -16.74 1.36 2.45
CA ILE A 179 -15.65 1.50 1.48
C ILE A 179 -16.03 2.33 0.25
N LEU A 180 -17.33 2.55 0.01
CA LEU A 180 -17.86 3.34 -1.11
C LEU A 180 -18.29 4.76 -0.71
N LYS A 181 -18.05 5.20 0.54
CA LYS A 181 -18.46 6.51 1.06
C LYS A 181 -18.13 7.69 0.14
N HIS A 182 -16.99 7.63 -0.55
CA HIS A 182 -16.50 8.67 -1.46
C HIS A 182 -16.61 8.29 -2.96
N SER A 183 -17.44 7.29 -3.28
CA SER A 183 -17.63 6.75 -4.62
C SER A 183 -19.13 6.78 -4.97
N PRO A 184 -19.65 7.96 -5.35
CA PRO A 184 -21.09 8.16 -5.56
C PRO A 184 -21.66 7.30 -6.67
N ARG A 185 -20.89 7.02 -7.73
CA ARG A 185 -21.37 6.15 -8.80
C ARG A 185 -21.44 4.70 -8.34
N ALA A 186 -20.40 4.19 -7.68
CA ALA A 186 -20.36 2.84 -7.09
C ALA A 186 -21.53 2.66 -6.12
N SER A 187 -21.73 3.65 -5.25
CA SER A 187 -22.84 3.68 -4.29
C SER A 187 -24.21 3.61 -4.97
N ARG A 188 -24.39 4.31 -6.09
CA ARG A 188 -25.62 4.24 -6.88
C ARG A 188 -25.81 2.85 -7.49
N GLU A 189 -24.76 2.28 -8.08
CA GLU A 189 -24.81 0.95 -8.69
C GLU A 189 -25.12 -0.15 -7.65
N CYS A 190 -24.53 -0.08 -6.46
CA CYS A 190 -24.87 -0.96 -5.34
C CYS A 190 -26.37 -0.91 -5.00
N ARG A 191 -26.97 0.29 -4.94
CA ARG A 191 -28.41 0.47 -4.66
C ARG A 191 -29.28 -0.11 -5.76
N GLU A 192 -28.93 0.13 -7.03
CA GLU A 192 -29.63 -0.44 -8.19
C GLU A 192 -29.57 -1.97 -8.22
N ARG A 193 -28.54 -2.56 -7.60
CA ARG A 193 -28.33 -4.01 -7.48
C ARG A 193 -28.79 -4.58 -6.13
N ASN A 194 -29.94 -4.14 -5.62
CA ASN A 194 -30.52 -4.62 -4.35
C ASN A 194 -29.62 -4.39 -3.13
N ASN A 195 -28.94 -3.24 -3.07
CA ASN A 195 -27.96 -2.92 -2.02
C ASN A 195 -26.83 -3.97 -1.96
N GLU A 196 -26.29 -4.35 -3.12
CA GLU A 196 -25.09 -5.18 -3.21
C GLU A 196 -23.96 -4.53 -2.42
N ASP A 197 -23.21 -5.32 -1.65
CA ASP A 197 -22.09 -4.84 -0.86
C ASP A 197 -20.94 -4.34 -1.76
N GLY A 198 -20.21 -3.30 -1.32
CA GLY A 198 -19.12 -2.70 -2.09
C GLY A 198 -17.99 -3.69 -2.43
N TYR A 199 -17.68 -4.64 -1.54
CA TYR A 199 -16.68 -5.67 -1.85
C TYR A 199 -17.14 -6.59 -3.00
N ALA A 200 -18.45 -6.85 -3.10
CA ALA A 200 -19.02 -7.63 -4.18
C ALA A 200 -19.03 -6.84 -5.51
N LEU A 201 -19.35 -5.54 -5.46
CA LEU A 201 -19.26 -4.67 -6.64
C LEU A 201 -17.84 -4.63 -7.22
N LEU A 202 -16.81 -4.48 -6.38
CA LEU A 202 -15.41 -4.50 -6.83
C LEU A 202 -15.05 -5.83 -7.52
N ALA A 203 -15.45 -6.95 -6.94
CA ALA A 203 -15.22 -8.27 -7.53
C ALA A 203 -15.94 -8.43 -8.87
N ARG A 204 -17.16 -7.89 -8.98
CA ARG A 204 -17.97 -7.89 -10.19
C ARG A 204 -17.33 -7.05 -11.30
N TRP A 205 -16.87 -5.84 -11.00
CA TRP A 205 -16.12 -4.99 -11.95
C TRP A 205 -14.85 -5.65 -12.47
N ARG A 206 -14.08 -6.31 -11.59
CA ARG A 206 -12.93 -7.11 -11.99
C ARG A 206 -13.34 -8.24 -12.93
N ASN A 207 -14.40 -8.97 -12.59
CA ASN A 207 -14.86 -10.10 -13.40
C ASN A 207 -15.38 -9.69 -14.77
N ALA A 208 -16.08 -8.55 -14.88
CA ALA A 208 -16.60 -8.06 -16.15
C ALA A 208 -15.52 -7.63 -17.14
N THR A 209 -14.35 -7.23 -16.62
CA THR A 209 -13.22 -6.85 -17.45
C THR A 209 -12.43 -8.09 -17.91
N VAL A 210 -12.36 -9.12 -17.07
CA VAL A 210 -11.63 -10.37 -17.37
C VAL A 210 -12.47 -11.35 -18.19
N HIS A 211 -13.76 -11.41 -17.89
CA HIS A 211 -14.74 -12.25 -18.57
C HIS A 211 -15.73 -11.32 -19.26
N TYR A 212 -15.81 -11.42 -20.58
CA TYR A 212 -16.79 -10.65 -21.36
C TYR A 212 -18.21 -11.03 -20.90
N SER A 213 -18.81 -10.21 -20.05
CA SER A 213 -20.14 -10.42 -19.49
C SER A 213 -21.03 -9.23 -19.84
N ASN A 214 -22.28 -9.48 -20.23
CA ASN A 214 -23.21 -8.43 -20.61
C ASN A 214 -23.87 -7.73 -19.40
N ASP A 215 -23.63 -8.21 -18.18
CA ASP A 215 -24.38 -7.80 -16.99
C ASP A 215 -23.88 -6.49 -16.35
N ILE A 216 -22.67 -6.05 -16.70
CA ILE A 216 -22.04 -4.84 -16.16
C ILE A 216 -20.91 -4.38 -17.07
N VAL A 217 -20.74 -3.07 -17.20
CA VAL A 217 -19.67 -2.46 -17.99
C VAL A 217 -18.79 -1.62 -17.07
N LEU A 218 -17.50 -1.97 -17.00
CA LEU A 218 -16.50 -1.13 -16.35
C LEU A 218 -16.12 0.01 -17.32
N ASP A 219 -16.97 1.03 -17.38
CA ASP A 219 -16.67 2.24 -18.16
C ASP A 219 -15.59 3.11 -17.47
N GLY A 220 -15.24 4.24 -18.08
CA GLY A 220 -14.15 5.08 -17.59
C GLY A 220 -14.34 5.59 -16.16
N GLU A 221 -15.55 6.00 -15.79
CA GLU A 221 -15.84 6.52 -14.45
C GLU A 221 -15.86 5.39 -13.42
N ALA A 222 -16.50 4.25 -13.75
CA ALA A 222 -16.48 3.06 -12.90
C ALA A 222 -15.05 2.53 -12.71
N ALA A 223 -14.21 2.57 -13.75
CA ALA A 223 -12.81 2.16 -13.66
C ALA A 223 -12.00 3.06 -12.71
N VAL A 224 -12.25 4.38 -12.73
CA VAL A 224 -11.61 5.34 -11.81
C VAL A 224 -12.02 5.05 -10.37
N GLU A 225 -13.32 4.90 -10.08
CA GLU A 225 -13.77 4.60 -8.72
C GLU A 225 -13.30 3.21 -8.25
N ALA A 226 -13.34 2.20 -9.12
CA ALA A 226 -12.79 0.87 -8.82
C ALA A 226 -11.31 0.95 -8.43
N PHE A 227 -10.52 1.73 -9.16
CA PHE A 227 -9.11 1.97 -8.89
C PHE A 227 -8.90 2.68 -7.55
N GLU A 228 -9.56 3.83 -7.32
CA GLU A 228 -9.32 4.63 -6.11
C GLU A 228 -9.78 3.88 -4.84
N VAL A 229 -10.94 3.21 -4.86
CA VAL A 229 -11.41 2.39 -3.73
C VAL A 229 -10.45 1.22 -3.48
N SER A 230 -10.04 0.52 -4.54
CA SER A 230 -9.15 -0.63 -4.38
C SER A 230 -7.79 -0.22 -3.83
N GLN A 231 -7.21 0.85 -4.36
CA GLN A 231 -5.93 1.37 -3.91
C GLN A 231 -5.98 1.89 -2.47
N TRP A 232 -7.06 2.60 -2.10
CA TRP A 232 -7.26 3.07 -0.73
C TRP A 232 -7.32 1.88 0.25
N LEU A 233 -8.04 0.83 -0.12
CA LEU A 233 -8.14 -0.38 0.69
C LEU A 233 -6.80 -1.13 0.76
N VAL A 234 -6.02 -1.18 -0.33
CA VAL A 234 -4.65 -1.72 -0.31
C VAL A 234 -3.78 -0.96 0.68
N GLU A 235 -3.83 0.38 0.64
CA GLU A 235 -3.05 1.24 1.50
C GLU A 235 -3.38 0.98 2.97
N ILE A 236 -4.66 0.98 3.32
CA ILE A 236 -5.12 0.67 4.68
C ILE A 236 -4.70 -0.73 5.12
N LEU A 237 -4.87 -1.76 4.28
CA LEU A 237 -4.52 -3.14 4.63
C LEU A 237 -3.02 -3.29 4.90
N ILE A 238 -2.17 -2.64 4.09
CA ILE A 238 -0.71 -2.66 4.30
C ILE A 238 -0.34 -1.90 5.58
N LEU A 239 -0.87 -0.68 5.77
CA LEU A 239 -0.61 0.15 6.94
C LEU A 239 -1.01 -0.58 8.23
N ALA A 240 -2.18 -1.21 8.25
CA ALA A 240 -2.64 -2.01 9.38
C ALA A 240 -1.73 -3.23 9.63
N THR A 241 -1.30 -3.92 8.57
CA THR A 241 -0.45 -5.12 8.69
C THR A 241 0.93 -4.81 9.30
N VAL A 242 1.47 -3.62 9.04
CA VAL A 242 2.75 -3.16 9.62
C VAL A 242 2.58 -2.49 11.00
N GLY A 243 1.35 -2.35 11.50
CA GLY A 243 1.06 -1.68 12.77
C GLY A 243 1.29 -0.17 12.74
N TYR A 244 1.11 0.46 11.57
CA TYR A 244 1.25 1.91 11.43
C TYR A 244 0.22 2.65 12.30
N LYS A 245 0.69 3.67 13.02
CA LYS A 245 -0.13 4.58 13.82
C LYS A 245 0.22 5.99 13.41
N GLY A 246 -0.71 6.67 12.77
CA GLY A 246 -0.46 8.00 12.23
C GLY A 246 -1.62 8.48 11.39
N ARG A 247 -1.33 9.51 10.59
CA ARG A 247 -2.31 10.13 9.70
C ARG A 247 -2.15 9.63 8.28
N LEU A 248 -3.28 9.33 7.63
CA LEU A 248 -3.30 9.02 6.20
C LEU A 248 -4.28 9.93 5.46
N VAL A 249 -3.97 10.22 4.21
CA VAL A 249 -4.86 10.94 3.28
C VAL A 249 -5.80 9.94 2.63
N ASP A 250 -7.11 10.23 2.66
CA ASP A 250 -8.07 9.46 1.87
C ASP A 250 -7.95 9.82 0.39
N ARG A 251 -7.26 8.99 -0.39
CA ARG A 251 -7.08 9.20 -1.83
C ARG A 251 -8.38 9.20 -2.64
N ARG A 252 -9.49 8.69 -2.08
CA ARG A 252 -10.81 8.70 -2.74
C ARG A 252 -11.41 10.10 -2.72
N ILE A 253 -11.01 10.96 -1.77
CA ILE A 253 -11.45 12.34 -1.70
C ILE A 253 -10.67 13.16 -2.73
N MET A 254 -11.29 13.37 -3.89
CA MET A 254 -10.73 14.18 -4.97
C MET A 254 -10.86 15.68 -4.67
N THR A 255 -10.12 16.20 -3.69
CA THR A 255 -9.91 17.65 -3.55
C THR A 255 -8.62 18.05 -4.24
N GLY A 256 -8.69 19.10 -5.05
CA GLY A 256 -7.51 19.69 -5.66
C GLY A 256 -6.69 20.41 -4.60
N TYR A 257 -5.40 20.02 -4.48
CA TYR A 257 -4.42 20.46 -3.48
C TYR A 257 -4.73 20.03 -2.04
N ASP A 258 -3.62 19.80 -1.31
CA ASP A 258 -3.55 19.47 0.11
C ASP A 258 -4.65 20.19 0.92
N VAL A 259 -5.07 19.54 2.00
CA VAL A 259 -5.95 20.02 3.07
C VAL A 259 -7.41 19.55 2.90
N GLU A 260 -7.77 18.52 3.70
CA GLU A 260 -9.05 18.30 4.42
C GLU A 260 -9.39 16.79 4.61
N ALA A 261 -8.75 15.89 3.89
CA ALA A 261 -9.08 14.45 3.86
C ALA A 261 -8.17 13.55 4.72
N THR A 262 -7.60 14.07 5.81
CA THR A 262 -6.70 13.29 6.67
C THR A 262 -7.51 12.54 7.73
N MET A 263 -7.29 11.22 7.85
CA MET A 263 -7.86 10.40 8.91
C MET A 263 -6.76 9.89 9.83
N ASP A 264 -7.00 9.98 11.14
CA ASP A 264 -6.20 9.29 12.15
C ASP A 264 -6.56 7.81 12.11
N VAL A 265 -5.55 6.95 12.00
CA VAL A 265 -5.72 5.50 12.08
C VAL A 265 -4.97 4.91 13.26
N ASP A 266 -5.69 4.17 14.09
CA ASP A 266 -5.14 3.30 15.12
C ASP A 266 -5.74 1.89 14.98
N PHE A 267 -4.93 0.97 14.44
CA PHE A 267 -5.32 -0.41 14.21
C PHE A 267 -5.10 -1.32 15.43
N SER A 268 -4.84 -0.76 16.63
CA SER A 268 -4.46 -1.50 17.86
C SER A 268 -5.53 -2.39 18.50
N ARG A 269 -6.66 -2.64 17.83
CA ARG A 269 -7.71 -3.53 18.34
C ARG A 269 -7.42 -5.04 18.17
N HIS A 270 -6.25 -5.42 17.64
CA HIS A 270 -5.86 -6.81 17.43
C HIS A 270 -4.40 -7.08 17.79
#